data_AF-A0A942SMJ1-F1
#
_entry.id   AF-A0A942SMJ1-F1
#
_cell.length_a   1.000
_cell.length_b   1.000
_cell.length_c   1.000
_cell.angle_alpha   90.00
_cell.angle_beta   90.00
_cell.angle_gamma   90.00
#
_symmetry.space_group_name_H-M   'P 1'
#
loop_
_entity.id
_entity.type
_entity.pdbx_description
1 polymer ?
#
loop_
_entity_poly.entity_id
_entity_poly.type
_entity_poly.pdbx_seq_one_letter_code
_entity_poly.pdbx_strand_id
1 'polypeptide(L)'
;MKAKKIALLMASTVTTLLSSSAFTHEMVLDNAVGEKTVIQIQEKDHFLSLMEVVGAYLDLQDGEENSELSPSAEKNFNIEVCLSQEGVKAKVSKGKQMQRNYYKGLTQQEREDICYIVKTLAAHNVLEIWGHKSALKKAGDRIDHVHPLRFLECIFSDNELKTSAASLKGKTMVWDDFLKGIKKSLSQEFRNKNLSEPFIQDFAKQVNVDPNLLIPLIQSQEWEKFVNVLIANVPGTQGDNRYNM
;
A
#
# COMPACT_ATOMS: atom_id res chain seq x y z
N MET A 1 -47.99 6.73 14.59
CA MET A 1 -47.09 5.84 15.36
C MET A 1 -46.22 5.05 14.40
N LYS A 2 -44.90 5.18 14.54
CA LYS A 2 -43.77 4.29 14.19
C LYS A 2 -43.63 3.70 12.76
N ALA A 3 -42.42 3.95 12.23
CA ALA A 3 -41.81 3.53 10.98
C ALA A 3 -41.14 2.13 11.04
N LYS A 4 -40.54 1.74 9.88
CA LYS A 4 -39.46 0.75 9.63
C LYS A 4 -39.93 -0.70 9.41
N LYS A 5 -39.42 -1.53 8.46
CA LYS A 5 -38.23 -1.63 7.56
C LYS A 5 -38.63 -2.63 6.43
N ILE A 6 -38.36 -2.43 5.12
CA ILE A 6 -37.15 -2.68 4.30
C ILE A 6 -36.51 -4.08 4.38
N ALA A 7 -36.22 -4.61 3.16
CA ALA A 7 -35.31 -5.70 2.74
C ALA A 7 -36.01 -7.07 2.55
N LEU A 8 -35.82 -7.85 1.48
CA LEU A 8 -34.77 -7.90 0.45
C LEU A 8 -35.34 -8.77 -0.70
N LEU A 9 -35.36 -8.32 -1.95
CA LEU A 9 -35.76 -9.16 -3.09
C LEU A 9 -34.64 -9.19 -4.14
N MET A 10 -34.26 -10.44 -4.44
CA MET A 10 -33.65 -10.97 -5.66
C MET A 10 -32.17 -10.72 -5.96
N ALA A 11 -31.42 -11.82 -5.76
CA ALA A 11 -30.46 -12.27 -6.73
C ALA A 11 -31.17 -12.61 -8.05
N SER A 12 -30.80 -11.96 -9.15
CA SER A 12 -30.78 -12.51 -10.52
C SER A 12 -30.53 -11.38 -11.53
N THR A 13 -29.79 -11.71 -12.59
CA THR A 13 -29.83 -11.07 -13.92
C THR A 13 -29.41 -9.59 -14.01
N VAL A 14 -28.14 -9.36 -14.38
CA VAL A 14 -27.81 -8.30 -15.35
C VAL A 14 -27.23 -8.99 -16.59
N THR A 15 -28.05 -9.84 -17.18
CA THR A 15 -27.96 -10.21 -18.60
C THR A 15 -29.18 -9.60 -19.25
N THR A 16 -28.98 -8.93 -20.38
CA THR A 16 -29.96 -8.24 -21.24
C THR A 16 -30.38 -6.84 -20.77
N LEU A 17 -29.77 -5.82 -21.38
CA LEU A 17 -30.42 -4.59 -21.87
C LEU A 17 -29.38 -3.70 -22.56
N LEU A 18 -28.81 -4.14 -23.69
CA LEU A 18 -28.20 -3.25 -24.70
C LEU A 18 -28.15 -3.99 -26.05
N SER A 19 -29.32 -4.38 -26.57
CA SER A 19 -29.46 -4.60 -28.01
C SER A 19 -29.74 -3.24 -28.65
N SER A 20 -28.91 -2.88 -29.63
CA SER A 20 -28.91 -1.64 -30.44
C SER A 20 -28.53 -0.34 -29.73
N SER A 21 -27.26 -0.22 -29.37
CA SER A 21 -26.57 1.08 -29.36
C SER A 21 -25.34 0.91 -30.24
N ALA A 22 -25.18 1.79 -31.24
CA ALA A 22 -24.07 1.76 -32.17
C ALA A 22 -22.74 1.76 -31.42
N PHE A 23 -22.09 0.60 -31.33
CA PHE A 23 -20.71 0.54 -30.92
C PHE A 23 -19.90 1.19 -32.02
N THR A 24 -19.21 2.28 -31.70
CA THR A 24 -18.03 2.63 -32.48
C THR A 24 -17.14 1.40 -32.41
N HIS A 25 -16.76 0.86 -33.57
CA HIS A 25 -15.82 -0.28 -33.67
C HIS A 25 -14.40 0.13 -33.27
N GLU A 26 -14.28 1.28 -32.60
CA GLU A 26 -13.08 2.04 -32.37
C GLU A 26 -13.17 2.66 -30.97
N MET A 27 -12.12 2.42 -30.18
CA MET A 27 -11.81 3.11 -28.95
C MET A 27 -10.60 4.00 -29.22
N VAL A 28 -10.77 5.31 -29.07
CA VAL A 28 -9.69 6.28 -29.27
C VAL A 28 -9.10 6.64 -27.91
N LEU A 29 -7.81 6.43 -27.74
CA LEU A 29 -7.02 6.83 -26.60
C LEU A 29 -6.25 8.10 -26.94
N ASP A 30 -6.58 9.21 -26.27
CA ASP A 30 -5.81 10.45 -26.33
C ASP A 30 -4.69 10.42 -25.27
N ASN A 31 -3.46 10.72 -25.67
CA ASN A 31 -2.36 10.93 -24.73
C ASN A 31 -2.27 12.39 -24.24
N ALA A 32 -1.43 12.65 -23.25
CA ALA A 32 -1.25 13.99 -22.68
C ALA A 32 -0.70 15.04 -23.68
N VAL A 33 -0.13 14.59 -24.80
CA VAL A 33 0.41 15.40 -25.89
C VAL A 33 -0.65 15.62 -27.00
N GLY A 34 -1.82 15.00 -26.88
CA GLY A 34 -2.93 15.10 -27.84
C GLY A 34 -2.84 14.12 -29.01
N GLU A 35 -1.93 13.14 -28.96
CA GLU A 35 -1.86 12.06 -29.96
C GLU A 35 -2.92 11.00 -29.69
N LYS A 36 -3.47 10.48 -30.79
CA LYS A 36 -4.61 9.55 -30.80
C LYS A 36 -4.16 8.16 -31.19
N THR A 37 -4.43 7.20 -30.32
CA THR A 37 -4.29 5.77 -30.63
C THR A 37 -5.68 5.16 -30.77
N VAL A 38 -5.95 4.56 -31.93
CA VAL A 38 -7.24 3.93 -32.22
C VAL A 38 -7.12 2.42 -32.00
N ILE A 39 -7.87 1.90 -31.04
CA ILE A 39 -8.03 0.47 -30.78
C ILE A 39 -9.30 0.01 -31.49
N GLN A 40 -9.17 -0.93 -32.42
CA GLN A 40 -10.31 -1.55 -33.08
C GLN A 40 -10.95 -2.58 -32.15
N ILE A 41 -12.25 -2.44 -31.89
CA ILE A 41 -13.05 -3.33 -31.04
C ILE A 41 -13.90 -4.24 -31.95
N GLN A 42 -13.68 -5.54 -31.84
CA GLN A 42 -14.52 -6.53 -32.51
C GLN A 42 -15.69 -6.95 -31.61
N GLU A 43 -16.81 -7.38 -32.21
CA GLU A 43 -17.99 -7.85 -31.46
C GLU A 43 -17.70 -9.00 -30.47
N LYS A 44 -16.61 -9.75 -30.71
CA LYS A 44 -16.17 -10.85 -29.85
C LYS A 44 -15.21 -10.44 -28.72
N ASP A 45 -14.77 -9.19 -28.69
CA ASP A 45 -13.77 -8.76 -27.73
C ASP A 45 -14.43 -8.58 -26.34
N HIS A 46 -13.87 -9.28 -25.35
CA HIS A 46 -14.33 -9.19 -23.98
C HIS A 46 -13.73 -7.96 -23.30
N PHE A 47 -14.51 -7.32 -22.43
CA PHE A 47 -14.10 -6.13 -21.69
C PHE A 47 -12.74 -6.28 -20.99
N LEU A 48 -12.47 -7.43 -20.34
CA LEU A 48 -11.21 -7.66 -19.64
C LEU A 48 -10.01 -7.69 -20.58
N SER A 49 -10.16 -8.29 -21.77
CA SER A 49 -9.10 -8.33 -22.79
C SER A 49 -8.82 -6.93 -23.35
N LEU A 50 -9.86 -6.11 -23.51
CA LEU A 50 -9.68 -4.70 -23.89
C LEU A 50 -8.97 -3.91 -22.79
N MET A 51 -9.27 -4.17 -21.52
CA MET A 51 -8.59 -3.54 -20.39
C MET A 51 -7.11 -3.94 -20.30
N GLU A 52 -6.74 -5.17 -20.67
CA GLU A 52 -5.35 -5.60 -20.78
C GLU A 52 -4.60 -4.83 -21.89
N VAL A 53 -5.23 -4.62 -23.04
CA VAL A 53 -4.66 -3.82 -24.15
C VAL A 53 -4.46 -2.37 -23.73
N VAL A 54 -5.44 -1.78 -23.04
CA VAL A 54 -5.33 -0.42 -22.49
C VAL A 54 -4.21 -0.35 -21.44
N GLY A 55 -4.09 -1.35 -20.56
CA GLY A 55 -3.01 -1.44 -19.59
C GLY A 55 -1.63 -1.50 -20.24
N ALA A 56 -1.46 -2.36 -21.25
CA ALA A 56 -0.22 -2.47 -22.01
C ALA A 56 0.16 -1.16 -22.73
N TYR A 57 -0.83 -0.45 -23.27
CA TYR A 57 -0.61 0.86 -23.90
C TYR A 57 -0.13 1.91 -22.89
N LEU A 58 -0.71 1.95 -21.69
CA LEU A 58 -0.30 2.88 -20.62
C LEU A 58 1.12 2.58 -20.12
N ASP A 59 1.50 1.30 -20.08
CA ASP A 59 2.86 0.91 -19.71
C ASP A 59 3.91 1.31 -20.74
N LEU A 60 3.56 1.30 -22.04
CA LEU A 60 4.45 1.76 -23.10
C LEU A 60 4.68 3.28 -23.06
N GLN A 61 3.70 4.08 -22.61
CA GLN A 61 3.86 5.54 -22.50
C GLN A 61 4.68 6.00 -21.28
N ASP A 62 4.70 5.23 -20.19
CA ASP A 62 5.54 5.55 -19.02
C ASP A 62 7.04 5.22 -19.25
N GLY A 63 7.41 4.59 -20.37
CA GLY A 63 8.75 4.07 -20.66
C GLY A 63 9.83 5.11 -21.00
N GLU A 64 9.46 6.37 -21.27
CA GLU A 64 10.41 7.39 -21.73
C GLU A 64 10.90 8.37 -20.65
N GLU A 65 10.29 8.45 -19.46
CA GLU A 65 10.64 9.51 -18.48
C GLU A 65 11.29 9.07 -17.16
N ASN A 66 11.44 7.79 -16.82
CA ASN A 66 12.26 7.40 -15.66
C ASN A 66 12.84 5.99 -15.80
N SER A 67 14.07 5.92 -16.30
CA SER A 67 14.94 4.75 -16.23
C SER A 67 15.45 4.54 -14.79
N GLU A 68 14.59 4.07 -13.89
CA GLU A 68 15.02 3.27 -12.74
C GLU A 68 14.14 2.02 -12.66
N LEU A 69 14.70 0.92 -13.17
CA LEU A 69 14.09 -0.41 -13.16
C LEU A 69 13.73 -0.84 -11.74
N SER A 70 12.43 -0.97 -11.47
CA SER A 70 11.90 -1.85 -10.43
C SER A 70 10.51 -2.33 -10.85
N PRO A 71 10.31 -3.63 -11.12
CA PRO A 71 9.01 -4.18 -11.47
C PRO A 71 8.26 -4.47 -10.16
N SER A 72 7.27 -3.68 -9.75
CA SER A 72 6.21 -4.11 -8.77
C SER A 72 5.35 -3.00 -8.13
N ALA A 73 5.37 -1.74 -8.56
CA ALA A 73 4.30 -0.84 -8.10
C ALA A 73 3.01 -1.18 -8.85
N GLU A 74 2.00 -1.75 -8.18
CA GLU A 74 0.64 -1.79 -8.70
C GLU A 74 0.26 -0.34 -9.06
N LYS A 75 0.20 -0.04 -10.36
CA LYS A 75 -0.21 1.26 -10.86
C LYS A 75 -1.73 1.31 -10.77
N ASN A 76 -2.25 2.01 -9.78
CA ASN A 76 -3.67 2.28 -9.70
C ASN A 76 -4.03 3.35 -10.74
N PHE A 77 -5.01 3.06 -11.58
CA PHE A 77 -5.56 4.01 -12.55
C PHE A 77 -7.02 4.27 -12.22
N ASN A 78 -7.43 5.53 -12.27
CA ASN A 78 -8.83 5.92 -12.22
C ASN A 78 -9.33 6.10 -13.65
N ILE A 79 -10.38 5.37 -14.01
CA ILE A 79 -11.06 5.49 -15.30
C ILE A 79 -12.40 6.16 -15.06
N GLU A 80 -12.55 7.39 -15.52
CA GLU A 80 -13.81 8.12 -15.52
C GLU A 80 -14.49 7.94 -16.88
N VAL A 81 -15.67 7.32 -16.90
CA VAL A 81 -16.45 7.10 -18.13
C VAL A 81 -17.68 8.00 -18.13
N CYS A 82 -17.72 8.95 -19.06
CA CYS A 82 -18.86 9.83 -19.29
C CYS A 82 -19.65 9.36 -20.52
N LEU A 83 -20.94 9.12 -20.33
CA LEU A 83 -21.89 8.87 -21.43
C LEU A 83 -22.62 10.17 -21.75
N SER A 84 -22.55 10.62 -22.99
CA SER A 84 -23.31 11.77 -23.47
C SER A 84 -23.99 11.46 -24.81
N GLN A 85 -24.84 12.38 -25.28
CA GLN A 85 -25.47 12.29 -26.60
C GLN A 85 -24.44 12.33 -27.75
N GLU A 86 -23.21 12.78 -27.48
CA GLU A 86 -22.10 12.82 -28.43
C GLU A 86 -21.27 11.53 -28.45
N GLY A 87 -21.57 10.56 -27.56
CA GLY A 87 -20.85 9.29 -27.43
C GLY A 87 -20.29 9.02 -26.03
N VAL A 88 -19.37 8.07 -25.94
CA VAL A 88 -18.69 7.68 -24.70
C VAL A 88 -17.31 8.34 -24.64
N LYS A 89 -17.03 9.11 -23.59
CA LYS A 89 -15.70 9.68 -23.31
C LYS A 89 -15.13 9.00 -22.08
N ALA A 90 -13.94 8.42 -22.20
CA ALA A 90 -13.23 7.82 -21.07
C ALA A 90 -11.96 8.63 -20.79
N LYS A 91 -11.74 9.00 -19.53
CA LYS A 91 -10.52 9.66 -19.07
C LYS A 91 -9.79 8.74 -18.11
N VAL A 92 -8.55 8.41 -18.43
CA VAL A 92 -7.65 7.68 -17.53
C VAL A 92 -6.78 8.69 -16.80
N SER A 93 -6.66 8.54 -15.49
CA SER A 93 -5.73 9.31 -14.68
C SER A 93 -4.98 8.38 -13.73
N LYS A 94 -3.74 8.73 -13.38
CA LYS A 94 -3.04 8.05 -12.27
C LYS A 94 -3.93 8.18 -11.04
N GLY A 95 -4.33 7.04 -10.48
CA GLY A 95 -5.18 6.99 -9.31
C GLY A 95 -4.52 7.79 -8.20
N LYS A 96 -5.24 8.77 -7.63
CA LYS A 96 -4.77 9.41 -6.41
C LYS A 96 -4.58 8.31 -5.38
N GLN A 97 -3.32 8.03 -5.02
CA GLN A 97 -3.01 7.10 -3.96
C GLN A 97 -3.76 7.58 -2.71
N MET A 98 -4.72 6.79 -2.21
CA MET A 98 -5.56 7.20 -1.09
C MET A 98 -4.66 7.54 0.09
N GLN A 99 -4.83 8.73 0.65
CA GLN A 99 -4.12 9.13 1.86
C GLN A 99 -4.44 8.13 2.97
N ARG A 100 -3.39 7.49 3.51
CA ARG A 100 -3.55 6.48 4.56
C ARG A 100 -4.09 7.14 5.82
N ASN A 101 -5.15 6.60 6.41
CA ASN A 101 -5.77 7.22 7.57
C ASN A 101 -5.03 6.83 8.86
N TYR A 102 -4.36 7.79 9.49
CA TYR A 102 -3.68 7.58 10.77
C TYR A 102 -4.63 7.13 11.89
N TYR A 103 -5.84 7.68 11.99
CA TYR A 103 -6.79 7.34 13.06
C TYR A 103 -7.54 6.02 12.82
N LYS A 104 -7.40 5.42 11.64
CA LYS A 104 -7.92 4.07 11.40
C LYS A 104 -7.04 3.09 12.17
N GLY A 105 -7.57 2.56 13.25
CA GLY A 105 -6.94 1.47 13.99
C GLY A 105 -6.80 0.20 13.14
N LEU A 106 -5.89 -0.68 13.54
CA LEU A 106 -5.67 -1.95 12.87
C LEU A 106 -6.78 -2.95 13.20
N THR A 107 -7.32 -3.58 12.16
CA THR A 107 -8.13 -4.78 12.22
C THR A 107 -7.30 -5.96 12.73
N GLN A 108 -7.98 -7.02 13.17
CA GLN A 108 -7.30 -8.24 13.63
C GLN A 108 -6.44 -8.88 12.54
N GLN A 109 -6.95 -8.95 11.30
CA GLN A 109 -6.20 -9.51 10.16
C GLN A 109 -4.94 -8.71 9.85
N GLU A 110 -5.00 -7.37 9.88
CA GLU A 110 -3.83 -6.52 9.65
C GLU A 110 -2.76 -6.75 10.73
N ARG A 111 -3.15 -6.93 12.00
CA ARG A 111 -2.22 -7.25 13.09
C ARG A 111 -1.56 -8.61 12.90
N GLU A 112 -2.34 -9.61 12.50
CA GLU A 112 -1.84 -10.96 12.19
C GLU A 112 -0.86 -10.94 11.02
N ASP A 113 -1.14 -10.15 9.97
CA ASP A 113 -0.25 -9.98 8.83
C ASP A 113 1.06 -9.29 9.21
N ILE A 114 1.01 -8.22 10.01
CA ILE A 114 2.21 -7.55 10.55
C ILE A 114 3.03 -8.51 11.41
N CYS A 115 2.36 -9.25 12.30
CA CYS A 115 2.98 -10.25 13.16
C CYS A 115 3.68 -11.34 12.32
N TYR A 116 2.99 -11.88 11.33
CA TYR A 116 3.52 -12.88 10.41
C TYR A 116 4.77 -12.37 9.69
N ILE A 117 4.72 -11.16 9.11
CA ILE A 117 5.85 -10.56 8.39
C ILE A 117 7.06 -10.44 9.31
N VAL A 118 6.92 -9.76 10.45
CA VAL A 118 8.05 -9.47 11.33
C VAL A 118 8.64 -10.74 11.92
N LYS A 119 7.80 -11.66 12.42
CA LYS A 119 8.28 -12.93 12.99
C LYS A 119 8.93 -13.82 11.94
N THR A 120 8.36 -13.91 10.74
CA THR A 120 8.93 -14.76 9.68
C THR A 120 10.30 -14.27 9.27
N LEU A 121 10.44 -12.96 9.01
CA LEU A 121 11.73 -12.38 8.64
C LEU A 121 12.75 -12.51 9.79
N ALA A 122 12.30 -12.37 11.04
CA ALA A 122 13.16 -12.47 12.22
C ALA A 122 13.65 -13.90 12.49
N ALA A 123 12.81 -14.91 12.31
CA ALA A 123 13.13 -16.29 12.64
C ALA A 123 13.97 -16.99 11.56
N HIS A 124 13.71 -16.71 10.28
CA HIS A 124 14.22 -17.53 9.18
C HIS A 124 15.50 -16.98 8.55
N ASN A 125 16.31 -17.85 7.95
CA ASN A 125 17.42 -17.42 7.09
C ASN A 125 16.93 -17.01 5.69
N VAL A 126 17.80 -16.44 4.86
CA VAL A 126 17.43 -15.91 3.54
C VAL A 126 16.78 -16.97 2.62
N LEU A 127 17.24 -18.23 2.66
CA LEU A 127 16.70 -19.30 1.83
C LEU A 127 15.28 -19.70 2.28
N GLU A 128 15.07 -19.79 3.59
CA GLU A 128 13.75 -20.05 4.16
C GLU A 128 12.77 -18.91 3.89
N ILE A 129 13.22 -17.65 4.00
CA ILE A 129 12.43 -16.46 3.62
C ILE A 129 12.01 -16.54 2.15
N TRP A 130 12.88 -17.03 1.26
CA TRP A 130 12.53 -17.21 -0.15
C TRP A 130 11.36 -18.18 -0.34
N GLY A 131 11.31 -19.26 0.45
CA GLY A 131 10.16 -20.19 0.49
C GLY A 131 8.85 -19.53 0.93
N HIS A 132 8.93 -18.48 1.77
CA HIS A 132 7.78 -17.70 2.22
C HIS A 132 7.48 -16.46 1.36
N LYS A 133 8.26 -16.17 0.31
CA LYS A 133 8.19 -14.91 -0.46
C LYS A 133 6.78 -14.55 -0.93
N SER A 134 6.03 -15.52 -1.46
CA SER A 134 4.66 -15.31 -1.95
C SER A 134 3.68 -14.97 -0.80
N ALA A 135 3.79 -15.68 0.33
CA ALA A 135 2.95 -15.45 1.50
C ALA A 135 3.27 -14.10 2.16
N LEU A 136 4.56 -13.77 2.30
CA LEU A 136 5.04 -12.48 2.78
C LEU A 136 4.56 -11.34 1.89
N LYS A 137 4.63 -11.50 0.56
CA LYS A 137 4.10 -10.52 -0.37
C LYS A 137 2.60 -10.32 -0.18
N LYS A 138 1.81 -11.40 -0.15
CA LYS A 138 0.36 -11.32 0.05
C LYS A 138 -0.02 -10.65 1.39
N ALA A 139 0.72 -10.94 2.45
CA ALA A 139 0.54 -10.27 3.74
C ALA A 139 0.87 -8.77 3.64
N GLY A 140 1.97 -8.41 2.97
CA GLY A 140 2.35 -7.03 2.68
C GLY A 140 1.29 -6.27 1.88
N ASP A 141 0.76 -6.88 0.81
CA ASP A 141 -0.27 -6.28 -0.03
C ASP A 141 -1.56 -6.00 0.77
N ARG A 142 -1.95 -6.90 1.69
CA ARG A 142 -3.11 -6.71 2.58
C ARG A 142 -2.94 -5.59 3.59
N ILE A 143 -1.72 -5.11 3.84
CA ILE A 143 -1.46 -4.03 4.79
C ILE A 143 -0.87 -2.78 4.11
N ASP A 144 -0.77 -2.73 2.78
CA ASP A 144 -0.15 -1.59 2.09
C ASP A 144 -0.92 -0.27 2.30
N HIS A 145 -2.22 -0.35 2.61
CA HIS A 145 -3.04 0.82 2.97
C HIS A 145 -2.86 1.30 4.42
N VAL A 146 -2.15 0.54 5.27
CA VAL A 146 -1.96 0.87 6.69
C VAL A 146 -0.98 2.03 6.83
N HIS A 147 -1.36 3.02 7.64
CA HIS A 147 -0.49 4.16 7.93
C HIS A 147 0.82 3.68 8.60
N PRO A 148 2.02 4.12 8.16
CA PRO A 148 3.29 3.60 8.65
C PRO A 148 3.49 3.76 10.16
N LEU A 149 3.01 4.84 10.77
CA LEU A 149 3.04 4.97 12.24
C LEU A 149 2.18 3.92 12.96
N ARG A 150 1.03 3.49 12.39
CA ARG A 150 0.21 2.41 12.97
C ARG A 150 0.85 1.04 12.78
N PHE A 151 1.51 0.83 11.63
CA PHE A 151 2.33 -0.35 11.40
C PHE A 151 3.44 -0.47 12.46
N LEU A 152 4.19 0.61 12.69
CA LEU A 152 5.27 0.63 13.70
C LEU A 152 4.72 0.53 15.12
N GLU A 153 3.59 1.16 15.43
CA GLU A 153 2.93 1.04 16.73
C GLU A 153 2.61 -0.43 17.05
N CYS A 154 2.07 -1.17 16.09
CA CYS A 154 1.80 -2.59 16.25
C CYS A 154 3.05 -3.41 16.63
N ILE A 155 4.21 -3.06 16.06
CA ILE A 155 5.47 -3.75 16.33
C ILE A 155 6.01 -3.36 17.70
N PHE A 156 6.04 -2.07 18.01
CA PHE A 156 6.76 -1.55 19.16
C PHE A 156 5.94 -1.49 20.45
N SER A 157 4.60 -1.61 20.36
CA SER A 157 3.73 -1.80 21.53
C SER A 157 3.64 -3.26 22.00
N ASP A 158 4.17 -4.23 21.23
CA ASP A 158 4.25 -5.65 21.60
C ASP A 158 5.71 -6.07 21.87
N ASN A 159 5.97 -6.73 23.00
CA ASN A 159 7.34 -7.09 23.40
C ASN A 159 7.96 -8.20 22.54
N GLU A 160 7.16 -9.14 22.04
CA GLU A 160 7.64 -10.23 21.20
C GLU A 160 7.98 -9.72 19.79
N LEU A 161 7.12 -8.90 19.21
CA LEU A 161 7.37 -8.28 17.90
C LEU A 161 8.55 -7.31 17.94
N LYS A 162 8.71 -6.56 19.03
CA LYS A 162 9.90 -5.73 19.26
C LYS A 162 11.18 -6.55 19.30
N THR A 163 11.19 -7.66 20.04
CA THR A 163 12.35 -8.57 20.10
C THR A 163 12.68 -9.15 18.72
N SER A 164 11.63 -9.48 17.96
CA SER A 164 11.75 -9.94 16.57
C SER A 164 12.35 -8.85 15.68
N ALA A 165 11.90 -7.60 15.80
CA ALA A 165 12.43 -6.45 15.08
C ALA A 165 13.89 -6.13 15.46
N ALA A 166 14.27 -6.28 16.73
CA ALA A 166 15.66 -6.13 17.16
C ALA A 166 16.55 -7.25 16.56
N SER A 167 16.07 -8.48 16.55
CA SER A 167 16.77 -9.63 15.96
C SER A 167 16.96 -9.47 14.45
N LEU A 168 15.98 -8.87 13.76
CA LEU A 168 16.08 -8.55 12.34
C LEU A 168 17.26 -7.64 12.01
N LYS A 169 17.55 -6.65 12.86
CA LYS A 169 18.66 -5.71 12.64
C LYS A 169 20.02 -6.40 12.51
N GLY A 170 20.21 -7.56 13.14
CA GLY A 170 21.42 -8.38 13.00
C GLY A 170 21.56 -9.08 11.64
N LYS A 171 20.49 -9.16 10.85
CA LYS A 171 20.44 -9.83 9.54
C LYS A 171 20.51 -8.80 8.42
N THR A 172 21.69 -8.24 8.16
CA THR A 172 21.90 -7.04 7.31
C THR A 172 21.08 -7.04 6.02
N MET A 173 21.11 -8.11 5.21
CA MET A 173 20.35 -8.15 3.94
C MET A 173 18.82 -8.12 4.14
N VAL A 174 18.30 -8.88 5.11
CA VAL A 174 16.86 -8.94 5.41
C VAL A 174 16.39 -7.64 6.06
N TRP A 175 17.24 -7.06 6.91
CA TRP A 175 17.02 -5.77 7.54
C TRP A 175 16.91 -4.66 6.52
N ASP A 176 17.83 -4.62 5.54
CA ASP A 176 17.86 -3.57 4.51
C ASP A 176 16.59 -3.61 3.66
N ASP A 177 16.13 -4.80 3.26
CA ASP A 177 14.88 -4.98 2.51
C ASP A 177 13.64 -4.56 3.33
N PHE A 178 13.58 -4.97 4.60
CA PHE A 178 12.52 -4.57 5.51
C PHE A 178 12.47 -3.05 5.71
N LEU A 179 13.63 -2.46 6.00
CA LEU A 179 13.78 -1.04 6.24
C LEU A 179 13.52 -0.21 4.98
N LYS A 180 13.85 -0.73 3.79
CA LYS A 180 13.51 -0.12 2.50
C LYS A 180 12.00 0.07 2.35
N GLY A 181 11.20 -0.93 2.72
CA GLY A 181 9.73 -0.84 2.72
C GLY A 181 9.21 0.26 3.66
N ILE A 182 9.73 0.30 4.89
CA ILE A 182 9.37 1.31 5.89
C ILE A 182 9.77 2.71 5.42
N LYS A 183 11.02 2.89 4.96
CA LYS A 183 11.57 4.15 4.45
C LYS A 183 10.70 4.69 3.31
N LYS A 184 10.30 3.83 2.37
CA LYS A 184 9.41 4.19 1.26
C LYS A 184 8.06 4.70 1.79
N SER A 185 7.43 3.97 2.70
CA SER A 185 6.13 4.32 3.25
C SER A 185 6.17 5.64 4.06
N LEU A 186 7.17 5.82 4.93
CA LEU A 186 7.36 7.06 5.69
C LEU A 186 7.64 8.26 4.78
N SER A 187 8.53 8.11 3.79
CA SER A 187 8.84 9.18 2.84
C SER A 187 7.60 9.63 2.06
N GLN A 188 6.75 8.66 1.69
CA GLN A 188 5.50 8.94 1.00
C GLN A 188 4.54 9.74 1.89
N GLU A 189 4.30 9.31 3.13
CA GLU A 189 3.42 10.04 4.04
C GLU A 189 3.98 11.41 4.44
N PHE A 190 5.30 11.55 4.54
CA PHE A 190 5.95 12.84 4.75
C PHE A 190 5.65 13.82 3.61
N ARG A 191 5.84 13.40 2.35
CA ARG A 191 5.53 14.21 1.15
C ARG A 191 4.05 14.58 1.08
N ASN A 192 3.17 13.67 1.53
CA ASN A 192 1.73 13.90 1.61
C ASN A 192 1.29 14.77 2.80
N LYS A 193 2.24 15.28 3.61
CA LYS A 193 1.97 16.02 4.85
C LYS A 193 1.09 15.24 5.83
N ASN A 194 1.20 13.91 5.79
CA ASN A 194 0.43 12.97 6.61
C ASN A 194 1.22 12.43 7.81
N LEU A 195 2.36 13.04 8.13
CA LEU A 195 3.13 12.83 9.35
C LEU A 195 3.10 14.10 10.22
N SER A 196 1.90 14.51 10.62
CA SER A 196 1.72 15.72 11.42
C SER A 196 2.25 15.53 12.84
N GLU A 197 2.70 16.62 13.48
CA GLU A 197 3.20 16.57 14.85
C GLU A 197 2.22 15.94 15.86
N PRO A 198 0.90 16.22 15.82
CA PRO A 198 -0.07 15.50 16.65
C PRO A 198 -0.06 13.97 16.46
N PHE A 199 0.16 13.49 15.23
CA PHE A 199 0.26 12.04 14.98
C PHE A 199 1.54 11.46 15.56
N ILE A 200 2.65 12.20 15.46
CA ILE A 200 3.93 11.78 16.03
C ILE A 200 3.84 11.72 17.56
N GLN A 201 3.20 12.71 18.19
CA GLN A 201 2.99 12.75 19.63
C GLN A 201 2.08 11.62 20.13
N ASP A 202 0.96 11.36 19.45
CA ASP A 202 0.08 10.23 19.77
C ASP A 202 0.84 8.90 19.61
N PHE A 203 1.53 8.69 18.49
CA PHE A 203 2.36 7.52 18.25
C PHE A 203 3.41 7.32 19.35
N ALA A 204 4.18 8.37 19.67
CA ALA A 204 5.21 8.35 20.70
C ALA A 204 4.65 7.90 22.06
N LYS A 205 3.45 8.38 22.41
CA LYS A 205 2.72 7.96 23.61
C LYS A 205 2.34 6.47 23.56
N GLN A 206 1.83 5.96 22.43
CA GLN A 206 1.44 4.55 22.31
C GLN A 206 2.64 3.59 22.41
N VAL A 207 3.81 4.00 21.95
CA VAL A 207 5.05 3.21 22.05
C VAL A 207 5.90 3.56 23.27
N ASN A 208 5.42 4.47 24.14
CA ASN A 208 6.07 4.95 25.34
C ASN A 208 7.52 5.46 25.11
N VAL A 209 7.70 6.31 24.11
CA VAL A 209 8.97 6.99 23.77
C VAL A 209 8.76 8.50 23.84
N ASP A 210 9.78 9.25 24.26
CA ASP A 210 9.72 10.72 24.28
C ASP A 210 9.55 11.27 22.85
N PRO A 211 8.48 12.02 22.54
CA PRO A 211 8.28 12.60 21.21
C PRO A 211 9.41 13.54 20.78
N ASN A 212 10.15 14.15 21.71
CA ASN A 212 11.29 15.02 21.39
C ASN A 212 12.46 14.26 20.76
N LEU A 213 12.53 12.94 20.94
CA LEU A 213 13.51 12.09 20.26
C LEU A 213 13.07 11.73 18.83
N LEU A 214 11.77 11.71 18.56
CA LEU A 214 11.20 11.23 17.30
C LEU A 214 10.95 12.37 16.30
N ILE A 215 10.43 13.51 16.77
CA ILE A 215 10.06 14.64 15.92
C ILE A 215 11.23 15.12 15.05
N PRO A 216 12.44 15.39 15.60
CA PRO A 216 13.56 15.87 14.78
C PRO A 216 13.96 14.87 13.69
N LEU A 217 13.97 13.57 14.00
CA LEU A 217 14.34 12.50 13.06
C LEU A 217 13.32 12.37 11.92
N ILE A 218 12.04 12.59 12.21
CA ILE A 218 11.00 12.59 11.17
C ILE A 218 11.11 13.85 10.30
N GLN A 219 11.36 15.00 10.91
CA GLN A 219 11.51 16.27 10.18
C GLN A 219 12.74 16.27 9.26
N SER A 220 13.85 15.67 9.70
CA SER A 220 15.07 15.49 8.89
C SER A 220 15.03 14.26 7.99
N GLN A 221 13.94 13.49 8.00
CA GLN A 221 13.76 12.26 7.22
C GLN A 221 14.84 11.19 7.49
N GLU A 222 15.39 11.18 8.71
CA GLU A 222 16.37 10.21 9.18
C GLU A 222 15.69 8.89 9.59
N TRP A 223 14.97 8.27 8.66
CA TRP A 223 14.10 7.11 8.89
C TRP A 223 14.77 5.92 9.56
N GLU A 224 16.03 5.65 9.22
CA GLU A 224 16.77 4.57 9.83
C GLU A 224 17.09 4.84 11.30
N LYS A 225 17.52 6.07 11.61
CA LYS A 225 17.75 6.48 13.00
C LYS A 225 16.44 6.51 13.77
N PHE A 226 15.34 6.95 13.15
CA PHE A 226 14.00 6.90 13.72
C PHE A 226 13.62 5.48 14.14
N VAL A 227 13.74 4.49 13.24
CA VAL A 227 13.45 3.08 13.58
C VAL A 227 14.43 2.54 14.62
N ASN A 228 15.72 2.90 14.55
CA ASN A 228 16.72 2.50 15.54
C ASN A 228 16.42 3.04 16.94
N VAL A 229 15.92 4.27 17.05
CA VAL A 229 15.49 4.87 18.32
C VAL A 229 14.31 4.08 18.91
N LEU A 230 13.36 3.65 18.09
CA LEU A 230 12.24 2.80 18.53
C LEU A 230 12.73 1.44 19.03
N ILE A 231 13.71 0.83 18.37
CA ILE A 231 14.31 -0.43 18.86
C ILE A 231 15.03 -0.21 20.20
N ALA A 232 15.69 0.92 20.38
CA ALA A 232 16.53 1.20 21.56
C ALA A 232 15.76 1.73 22.79
N ASN A 233 14.65 2.45 22.62
CA ASN A 233 14.03 3.25 23.69
C ASN A 233 12.72 2.70 24.23
N VAL A 234 12.19 1.59 23.72
CA VAL A 234 10.93 1.08 24.27
C VAL A 234 11.22 0.28 25.53
N PRO A 235 10.63 0.62 26.69
CA PRO A 235 10.87 -0.08 27.94
C PRO A 235 10.49 -1.55 27.80
N GLY A 236 11.51 -2.41 27.81
CA GLY A 236 11.41 -3.86 27.77
C GLY A 236 12.33 -4.41 28.84
N THR A 237 11.76 -4.58 30.03
CA THR A 237 12.23 -5.42 31.15
C THR A 237 13.71 -5.32 31.50
N GLN A 238 14.02 -4.55 32.55
CA GLN A 238 15.13 -4.91 33.44
C GLN A 238 15.04 -6.41 33.74
N GLY A 239 16.01 -7.19 33.26
CA GLY A 239 16.04 -8.61 33.52
C GLY A 239 16.56 -9.51 32.41
N ASP A 240 17.24 -9.00 31.37
CA ASP A 240 17.98 -9.90 30.49
C ASP A 240 19.33 -9.32 30.08
N ASN A 241 20.23 -9.41 31.06
CA ASN A 241 21.68 -9.28 30.94
C ASN A 241 22.26 -10.47 30.13
N ARG A 242 21.69 -10.79 28.94
CA ARG A 242 22.08 -11.95 28.12
C ARG A 242 23.04 -11.62 26.97
N TYR A 243 23.34 -10.34 26.73
CA TYR A 243 24.29 -9.93 25.69
C TYR A 243 25.35 -8.98 26.25
N ASN A 244 26.00 -9.43 27.33
CA ASN A 244 27.41 -9.13 27.59
C ASN A 244 28.17 -10.46 27.40
N MET A 245 28.59 -10.71 26.17
CA MET A 245 29.67 -11.64 25.82
C MET A 245 30.54 -10.99 24.77
#